data_AF-A0A674B429-F1
#
_entry.id   AF-A0A674B429-F1
#
_cell.length_a   1.000
_cell.length_b   1.000
_cell.length_c   1.000
_cell.angle_alpha   90.00
_cell.angle_beta   90.00
_cell.angle_gamma   90.00
#
_symmetry.space_group_name_H-M   'P 1'
#
loop_
_entity.id
_entity.type
_entity.pdbx_description
1 polymer ?
#
loop_
_entity_poly.entity_id
_entity_poly.type
_entity_poly.pdbx_seq_one_letter_code
_entity_poly.pdbx_strand_id
1 'polypeptide(L)'
;MCSESTMLRRWLLALVARVGVIALVVCCCLSLLYLLACKPPSSYSHEQAQVWAGGATSKEGYLALLQESEDTHRHYINSLSKQIAQLKEALQMRTQQLQESLEKARAKGVLPMGLEGLRRPQTHTDLQEFFKAQLSRAEVQSGEKLPSEYAVIPFESFTLHRSVKVYQLEMGLTRHPEERPVRKDRRDELTGTLEIALQVLNGPRRHGERRRRSYSPSDFIEGLTRTERDKGTVYELMFKGEGPQDFRQLVFFRPFGPVVRVKNERVDTRHMLINIIVPLSRRADTFRQFINNFRKVCIQQEGKTHLTVVYFGRDQIDEVKAIMDQTSRETQFRNFTLIQLNEEFSRGRGLEVGARAWRRSHNVLLFFCDVDIHFTLDFLTSCRLNAEPGKKVFYPVLFSQYNPSLIDNNQSPFPSIQQQLVIMKDAGFWRDFGFGMTCQYRSDFINIGGFDRNTKGWGLEDVHLYRKYLHSKLMVIRSPSRSLFHLWHEKQCADELQPDKYKMCMQTKAMSEASHGHLGELFFTQEIQEHLERQKLLNDSSHLR
;
A
#
# COMPACT_ATOMS: atom_id res chain seq x y z
N MET A 1 24.10 32.02 -65.44
CA MET A 1 24.44 32.18 -64.00
C MET A 1 24.09 30.91 -63.20
N CYS A 2 24.70 29.76 -63.50
CA CYS A 2 24.35 28.47 -62.86
C CYS A 2 25.55 27.64 -62.34
N SER A 3 26.71 28.26 -62.10
CA SER A 3 27.92 27.50 -61.69
C SER A 3 28.41 27.81 -60.26
N GLU A 4 28.01 28.92 -59.64
CA GLU A 4 28.55 29.31 -58.32
C GLU A 4 27.81 28.69 -57.11
N SER A 5 26.52 28.32 -57.26
CA SER A 5 25.71 27.79 -56.15
C SER A 5 26.04 26.35 -55.76
N THR A 6 26.60 25.54 -56.68
CA THR A 6 26.99 24.15 -56.43
C THR A 6 28.36 24.03 -55.74
N MET A 7 29.28 24.96 -56.00
CA MET A 7 30.59 25.04 -55.35
C MET A 7 30.46 25.37 -53.87
N LEU A 8 29.64 26.37 -53.52
CA LEU A 8 29.45 26.80 -52.12
C LEU A 8 28.83 25.69 -51.25
N ARG A 9 27.87 24.95 -51.80
CA ARG A 9 27.17 23.85 -51.12
C ARG A 9 28.11 22.67 -50.85
N ARG A 10 28.99 22.34 -51.79
CA ARG A 10 30.02 21.31 -51.62
C ARG A 10 31.07 21.71 -50.58
N TRP A 11 31.43 23.00 -50.53
CA TRP A 11 32.37 23.52 -49.56
C TRP A 11 31.80 23.52 -48.13
N LEU A 12 30.53 23.90 -47.96
CA LEU A 12 29.80 23.81 -46.70
C LEU A 12 29.63 22.37 -46.21
N LEU A 13 29.30 21.43 -47.10
CA LEU A 13 29.20 20.01 -46.75
C LEU A 13 30.55 19.42 -46.35
N ALA A 14 31.64 19.82 -47.03
CA ALA A 14 32.99 19.42 -46.65
C ALA A 14 33.43 20.02 -45.31
N LEU A 15 33.01 21.25 -45.00
CA LEU A 15 33.27 21.90 -43.71
C LEU A 15 32.52 21.18 -42.57
N VAL A 16 31.23 20.88 -42.76
CA VAL A 16 30.43 20.13 -41.78
C VAL A 16 30.97 18.72 -41.57
N ALA A 17 31.41 18.04 -42.64
CA ALA A 17 32.05 16.73 -42.53
C ALA A 17 33.37 16.81 -41.76
N ARG A 18 34.21 17.82 -41.99
CA ARG A 18 35.47 18.00 -41.25
C ARG A 18 35.23 18.31 -39.77
N VAL A 19 34.25 19.17 -39.45
CA VAL A 19 33.89 19.47 -38.05
C VAL A 19 33.30 18.24 -37.36
N GLY A 20 32.49 17.45 -38.06
CA GLY A 20 31.95 16.18 -37.56
C GLY A 20 33.04 15.15 -37.26
N VAL A 21 34.03 15.01 -38.15
CA VAL A 21 35.19 14.12 -37.93
C VAL A 21 36.03 14.58 -36.74
N ILE A 22 36.29 15.89 -36.60
CA ILE A 22 37.04 16.43 -35.46
C ILE A 22 36.29 16.19 -34.14
N ALA A 23 34.97 16.42 -34.10
CA ALA A 23 34.16 16.16 -32.92
C ALA A 23 34.16 14.68 -32.53
N LEU A 24 34.15 13.78 -33.51
CA LEU A 24 34.19 12.33 -33.30
C LEU A 24 35.56 11.88 -32.77
N VAL A 25 36.65 12.45 -33.29
CA VAL A 25 38.01 12.21 -32.77
C VAL A 25 38.14 12.72 -31.34
N VAL A 26 37.65 13.93 -31.03
CA VAL A 26 37.67 14.48 -29.67
C VAL A 26 36.83 13.61 -28.71
N CYS A 27 35.67 13.14 -29.14
CA CYS A 27 34.83 12.23 -28.36
C CYS A 27 35.52 10.87 -28.11
N CYS A 28 36.22 10.32 -29.11
CA CYS A 28 37.02 9.11 -28.96
C CYS A 28 38.21 9.33 -28.00
N CYS A 29 38.89 10.47 -28.07
CA CYS A 29 39.98 10.81 -27.15
C CYS A 29 39.48 10.98 -25.70
N LEU A 30 38.32 11.62 -25.51
CA LEU A 30 37.69 11.75 -24.19
C LEU A 30 37.22 10.40 -23.64
N SER A 31 36.73 9.51 -24.51
CA SER A 31 36.35 8.15 -24.14
C SER A 31 37.56 7.28 -23.77
N LEU A 32 38.68 7.43 -24.49
CA LEU A 32 39.96 6.78 -24.16
C LEU A 32 40.53 7.30 -22.84
N LEU A 33 40.47 8.61 -22.59
CA LEU A 33 40.87 9.20 -21.31
C LEU A 33 39.97 8.74 -20.17
N TYR A 34 38.67 8.58 -20.40
CA TYR A 34 37.72 8.03 -19.42
C TYR A 34 38.02 6.55 -19.12
N LEU A 35 38.36 5.74 -20.13
CA LEU A 35 38.77 4.34 -19.96
C LEU A 35 40.13 4.19 -19.28
N LEU A 36 41.06 5.12 -19.49
CA LEU A 36 42.35 5.16 -18.81
C LEU A 36 42.23 5.65 -17.35
N ALA A 37 41.30 6.57 -17.07
CA ALA A 37 41.01 7.07 -15.73
C ALA A 37 40.17 6.08 -14.89
N CYS A 38 39.38 5.21 -15.54
CA CYS A 38 38.57 4.17 -14.90
C CYS A 38 39.16 2.78 -15.18
N LYS A 39 40.40 2.54 -14.72
CA LYS A 39 40.92 1.17 -14.58
C LYS A 39 40.51 0.62 -13.21
N PRO A 40 39.71 -0.45 -13.10
CA PRO A 40 39.49 -1.12 -11.83
C PRO A 40 40.83 -1.71 -11.35
N PRO A 41 41.09 -1.81 -10.03
CA PRO A 41 42.29 -2.47 -9.56
C PRO A 41 42.19 -3.95 -9.95
N SER A 42 43.08 -4.36 -10.85
CA SER A 42 43.31 -5.77 -11.17
C SER A 42 44.17 -6.35 -10.06
N SER A 43 43.51 -7.02 -9.11
CA SER A 43 44.17 -7.88 -8.14
C SER A 43 44.57 -9.20 -8.82
N TYR A 44 45.68 -9.19 -9.55
CA TYR A 44 46.50 -10.37 -9.85
C TYR A 44 47.94 -9.89 -10.09
N SER A 45 48.66 -9.64 -8.99
CA SER A 45 50.12 -9.68 -8.99
C SER A 45 50.54 -11.13 -8.74
N HIS A 46 51.18 -11.73 -9.73
CA HIS A 46 52.07 -12.87 -9.51
C HIS A 46 53.25 -12.34 -8.67
N GLU A 47 53.16 -12.44 -7.35
CA GLU A 47 54.34 -12.40 -6.50
C GLU A 47 55.15 -13.67 -6.74
N GLN A 48 56.44 -13.47 -6.94
CA GLN A 48 57.44 -14.52 -6.87
C GLN A 48 57.33 -15.23 -5.51
N ALA A 49 57.37 -16.55 -5.57
CA ALA A 49 57.29 -17.43 -4.41
C ALA A 49 58.33 -17.07 -3.35
N GLN A 50 57.87 -16.50 -2.24
CA GLN A 50 58.55 -16.57 -0.97
C GLN A 50 57.66 -17.35 -0.01
N VAL A 51 58.01 -18.61 0.17
CA VAL A 51 57.39 -19.54 1.11
C VAL A 51 57.49 -18.94 2.52
N TRP A 52 56.34 -18.53 3.08
CA TRP A 52 56.17 -18.37 4.52
C TRP A 52 55.08 -19.35 4.98
N ALA A 53 55.53 -20.39 5.66
CA ALA A 53 54.68 -21.35 6.33
C ALA A 53 54.03 -20.70 7.57
N GLY A 54 52.70 -20.81 7.70
CA GLY A 54 51.98 -20.41 8.91
C GLY A 54 50.53 -20.01 8.66
N GLY A 55 49.62 -21.00 8.60
CA GLY A 55 48.24 -20.81 8.17
C GLY A 55 47.31 -20.06 9.13
N ALA A 56 46.28 -19.43 8.55
CA ALA A 56 45.06 -18.94 9.21
C ALA A 56 44.15 -20.08 9.73
N THR A 57 44.77 -21.18 10.19
CA THR A 57 44.13 -22.34 10.81
C THR A 57 44.60 -22.56 12.24
N SER A 58 45.44 -21.68 12.80
CA SER A 58 45.82 -21.70 14.22
C SER A 58 44.91 -20.79 15.05
N LYS A 59 44.66 -21.20 16.31
CA LYS A 59 43.90 -20.46 17.33
C LYS A 59 44.43 -19.04 17.52
N GLU A 60 45.73 -18.83 17.32
CA GLU A 60 46.42 -17.54 17.48
C GLU A 60 46.11 -16.59 16.32
N GLY A 61 46.02 -17.08 15.08
CA GLY A 61 45.61 -16.25 13.94
C GLY A 61 44.16 -15.77 14.04
N TYR A 62 43.28 -16.61 14.59
CA TYR A 62 41.90 -16.22 14.87
C TYR A 62 41.81 -15.15 15.99
N LEU A 63 42.63 -15.28 17.03
CA LEU A 63 42.71 -14.28 18.11
C LEU A 63 43.27 -12.95 17.62
N ALA A 64 44.27 -12.96 16.73
CA ALA A 64 44.81 -11.74 16.13
C ALA A 64 43.77 -10.98 15.30
N LEU A 65 42.98 -11.69 14.49
CA LEU A 65 41.88 -11.09 13.71
C LEU A 65 40.75 -10.54 14.60
N LEU A 66 40.45 -11.22 15.72
CA LEU A 66 39.50 -10.72 16.72
C LEU A 66 39.99 -9.42 17.35
N GLN A 67 41.26 -9.38 17.72
CA GLN A 67 41.87 -8.20 18.35
C GLN A 67 41.92 -7.00 17.38
N GLU A 68 42.26 -7.24 16.10
CA GLU A 68 42.20 -6.21 15.06
C GLU A 68 40.78 -5.66 14.86
N SER A 69 39.76 -6.52 14.92
CA SER A 69 38.35 -6.11 14.87
C SER A 69 37.92 -5.32 16.11
N GLU A 70 38.40 -5.69 17.29
CA GLU A 70 38.10 -4.97 18.54
C GLU A 70 38.75 -3.59 18.56
N ASP A 71 39.98 -3.47 18.06
CA ASP A 71 40.71 -2.21 17.99
C ASP A 71 40.07 -1.25 16.98
N THR A 72 39.65 -1.74 15.81
CA THR A 72 38.87 -0.93 14.85
C THR A 72 37.53 -0.47 15.43
N HIS A 73 36.81 -1.33 16.14
CA HIS A 73 35.58 -0.93 16.84
C HIS A 73 35.84 0.11 17.92
N ARG A 74 36.92 -0.03 18.69
CA ARG A 74 37.31 0.92 19.73
C ARG A 74 37.64 2.29 19.15
N HIS A 75 38.36 2.33 18.04
CA HIS A 75 38.63 3.57 17.31
C HIS A 75 37.35 4.23 16.78
N TYR A 76 36.42 3.45 16.25
CA TYR A 76 35.14 3.97 15.77
C TYR A 76 34.27 4.54 16.90
N ILE A 77 34.19 3.85 18.04
CA ILE A 77 33.46 4.31 19.24
C ILE A 77 34.08 5.61 19.78
N ASN A 78 35.41 5.70 19.83
CA ASN A 78 36.10 6.90 20.28
C ASN A 78 35.86 8.08 19.34
N SER A 79 35.88 7.84 18.02
CA SER A 79 35.58 8.86 17.02
C SER A 79 34.14 9.39 17.16
N LEU A 80 33.16 8.49 17.26
CA LEU A 80 31.76 8.86 17.48
C LEU A 80 31.55 9.59 18.81
N SER A 81 32.19 9.15 19.88
CA SER A 81 32.10 9.81 21.19
C SER A 81 32.63 11.24 21.13
N LYS A 82 33.72 11.46 20.38
CA LYS A 82 34.28 12.80 20.14
C LYS A 82 33.33 13.67 19.32
N GLN A 83 32.71 13.12 18.27
CA GLN A 83 31.71 13.82 17.47
C GLN A 83 30.47 14.21 18.30
N ILE A 84 29.99 13.30 19.16
CA ILE A 84 28.86 13.58 20.06
C ILE A 84 29.23 14.70 21.05
N ALA A 85 30.44 14.69 21.61
CA ALA A 85 30.90 15.75 22.50
C ALA A 85 30.94 17.11 21.80
N GLN A 86 31.52 17.17 20.59
CA GLN A 86 31.58 18.39 19.78
C GLN A 86 30.20 18.93 19.40
N LEU A 87 29.27 18.05 19.01
CA LEU A 87 27.90 18.44 18.70
C LEU A 87 27.15 18.96 19.92
N LYS A 88 27.34 18.35 21.10
CA LYS A 88 26.76 18.85 22.35
C LYS A 88 27.26 20.25 22.70
N GLU A 89 28.56 20.48 22.56
CA GLU A 89 29.18 21.77 22.83
C GLU A 89 28.70 22.84 21.83
N ALA A 90 28.65 22.51 20.53
CA ALA A 90 28.11 23.39 19.51
C ALA A 90 26.63 23.74 19.75
N LEU A 91 25.83 22.78 20.22
CA LEU A 91 24.42 22.99 20.52
C LEU A 91 24.23 23.87 21.76
N GLN A 92 25.09 23.71 22.77
CA GLN A 92 25.11 24.54 23.97
C GLN A 92 25.51 25.99 23.65
N MET A 93 26.55 26.19 22.84
CA MET A 93 26.94 27.52 22.37
C MET A 93 25.82 28.21 21.58
N ARG A 94 25.16 27.47 20.67
CA ARG A 94 24.08 28.03 19.86
C ARG A 94 22.85 28.37 20.69
N THR A 95 22.59 27.60 21.76
CA THR A 95 21.52 27.88 22.72
C THR A 95 21.82 29.15 23.52
N GLN A 96 23.05 29.32 24.00
CA GLN A 96 23.49 30.57 24.67
C GLN A 96 23.38 31.77 23.73
N GLN A 97 23.82 31.63 22.48
CA GLN A 97 23.75 32.69 21.48
C GLN A 97 22.29 33.12 21.17
N LEU A 98 21.35 32.15 21.11
CA LEU A 98 19.92 32.43 20.97
C LEU A 98 19.35 33.14 22.19
N GLN A 99 19.79 32.75 23.39
CA GLN A 99 19.33 33.33 24.65
C GLN A 99 19.83 34.77 24.81
N GLU A 100 21.10 35.04 24.46
CA GLU A 100 21.65 36.40 24.40
C GLU A 100 20.96 37.25 23.34
N SER A 101 20.67 36.69 22.16
CA SER A 101 19.89 37.37 21.11
C SER A 101 18.48 37.73 21.60
N LEU A 102 17.84 36.84 22.36
CA LEU A 102 16.51 37.04 22.93
C LEU A 102 16.52 38.13 24.03
N GLU A 103 17.51 38.13 24.91
CA GLU A 103 17.70 39.17 25.92
C GLU A 103 18.00 40.54 25.28
N LYS A 104 18.79 40.57 24.21
CA LYS A 104 19.10 41.79 23.45
C LYS A 104 17.89 42.32 22.69
N ALA A 105 17.00 41.45 22.21
CA ALA A 105 15.70 41.84 21.64
C ALA A 105 14.73 42.37 22.72
N ARG A 106 14.74 41.75 23.92
CA ARG A 106 13.96 42.19 25.08
C ARG A 106 14.38 43.57 25.57
N ALA A 107 15.70 43.85 25.63
CA ALA A 107 16.23 45.16 25.99
C ALA A 107 15.89 46.27 24.98
N LYS A 108 15.56 45.90 23.73
CA LYS A 108 15.18 46.81 22.65
C LYS A 108 13.66 47.02 22.51
N GLY A 109 12.84 46.42 23.38
CA GLY A 109 11.39 46.62 23.38
C GLY A 109 10.66 46.02 22.16
N VAL A 110 11.31 45.15 21.38
CA VAL A 110 10.72 44.51 20.21
C VAL A 110 10.38 43.05 20.53
N LEU A 111 9.31 42.83 21.29
CA LEU A 111 8.61 41.55 21.29
C LEU A 111 7.09 41.76 21.33
N PRO A 112 6.32 41.04 20.50
CA PRO A 112 4.86 41.08 20.53
C PRO A 112 4.33 40.44 21.82
N MET A 113 3.37 41.11 22.48
CA MET A 113 2.61 40.58 23.62
C MET A 113 1.92 39.27 23.20
N GLY A 114 2.30 38.15 23.82
CA GLY A 114 1.66 36.85 23.56
C GLY A 114 2.44 35.60 23.97
N LEU A 115 3.51 35.69 24.76
CA LEU A 115 4.34 34.53 25.12
C LEU A 115 4.58 34.36 26.64
N GLU A 116 3.67 34.83 27.49
CA GLU A 116 3.81 34.69 28.95
C GLU A 116 3.57 33.25 29.48
N GLY A 117 3.18 32.32 28.59
CA GLY A 117 2.99 30.89 28.91
C GLY A 117 4.25 30.00 28.83
N LEU A 118 5.37 30.48 28.28
CA LEU A 118 6.61 29.69 28.12
C LEU A 118 7.57 29.82 29.32
N ARG A 119 7.00 29.86 30.53
CA ARG A 119 7.72 30.22 31.77
C ARG A 119 8.48 29.07 32.44
N ARG A 120 8.80 27.99 31.73
CA ARG A 120 9.68 26.93 32.22
C ARG A 120 10.71 26.57 31.14
N PRO A 121 12.01 26.52 31.46
CA PRO A 121 12.97 25.89 30.55
C PRO A 121 12.52 24.43 30.41
N GLN A 122 11.91 24.09 29.28
CA GLN A 122 11.51 22.72 28.99
C GLN A 122 12.78 21.88 29.00
N THR A 123 12.93 21.06 30.04
CA THR A 123 14.06 20.16 30.14
C THR A 123 13.93 19.10 29.04
N HIS A 124 15.04 18.53 28.57
CA HIS A 124 15.01 17.43 27.60
C HIS A 124 14.12 16.26 28.08
N THR A 125 14.01 16.09 29.39
CA THR A 125 13.08 15.20 30.09
C THR A 125 11.62 15.55 29.87
N ASP A 126 11.22 16.82 29.95
CA ASP A 126 9.83 17.26 29.71
C ASP A 126 9.40 16.99 28.25
N LEU A 127 10.31 17.19 27.30
CA LEU A 127 10.06 16.87 25.89
C LEU A 127 9.96 15.35 25.65
N GLN A 128 10.83 14.56 26.29
CA GLN A 128 10.75 13.10 26.22
C GLN A 128 9.45 12.56 26.83
N GLU A 129 9.01 13.13 27.96
CA GLU A 129 7.73 12.80 28.57
C GLU A 129 6.55 13.22 27.70
N PHE A 130 6.61 14.42 27.10
CA PHE A 130 5.61 14.86 26.13
C PHE A 130 5.50 13.91 24.93
N PHE A 131 6.63 13.49 24.33
CA PHE A 131 6.62 12.55 23.23
C PHE A 131 6.11 11.16 23.64
N LYS A 132 6.46 10.68 24.84
CA LYS A 132 5.90 9.43 25.38
C LYS A 132 4.39 9.55 25.58
N ALA A 133 3.91 10.67 26.11
CA ALA A 133 2.48 10.93 26.28
C ALA A 133 1.76 10.98 24.92
N GLN A 134 2.31 11.68 23.92
CA GLN A 134 1.76 11.71 22.56
C GLN A 134 1.73 10.32 21.93
N LEU A 135 2.80 9.54 22.06
CA LEU A 135 2.85 8.17 21.55
C LEU A 135 1.82 7.26 22.24
N SER A 136 1.58 7.45 23.54
CA SER A 136 0.56 6.70 24.28
C SER A 136 -0.88 7.08 23.90
N ARG A 137 -1.09 8.32 23.44
CA ARG A 137 -2.38 8.83 22.95
C ARG A 137 -2.62 8.51 21.48
N ALA A 138 -1.55 8.39 20.70
CA ALA A 138 -1.62 7.99 19.31
C ALA A 138 -2.06 6.52 19.24
N GLU A 139 -3.00 6.23 18.35
CA GLU A 139 -3.46 4.87 18.08
C GLU A 139 -2.36 4.08 17.34
N VAL A 140 -1.27 3.77 18.03
CA VAL A 140 -0.11 3.04 17.49
C VAL A 140 -0.03 1.64 18.10
N GLN A 141 -0.38 1.49 19.37
CA GLN A 141 -0.30 0.23 20.11
C GLN A 141 -1.67 -0.39 20.41
N SER A 142 -2.71 0.42 20.57
CA SER A 142 -4.09 0.00 20.85
C SER A 142 -5.08 0.91 20.12
N GLY A 143 -6.28 0.40 19.82
CA GLY A 143 -7.36 1.20 19.24
C GLY A 143 -8.03 2.09 20.28
N GLU A 144 -8.53 3.25 19.84
CA GLU A 144 -9.39 4.12 20.63
C GLU A 144 -10.86 3.78 20.37
N LYS A 145 -11.72 4.01 21.37
CA LYS A 145 -13.17 3.84 21.18
C LYS A 145 -13.71 5.04 20.41
N LEU A 146 -14.27 4.80 19.24
CA LEU A 146 -14.83 5.86 18.39
C LEU A 146 -16.36 5.83 18.42
N PRO A 147 -17.03 7.00 18.46
CA PRO A 147 -18.49 7.05 18.61
C PRO A 147 -19.22 6.47 17.40
N SER A 148 -18.71 6.70 16.19
CA SER A 148 -19.29 6.25 14.93
C SER A 148 -18.22 6.15 13.84
N GLU A 149 -18.62 5.56 12.71
CA GLU A 149 -17.81 5.45 11.49
C GLU A 149 -17.34 6.80 10.93
N TYR A 150 -18.06 7.88 11.21
CA TYR A 150 -17.71 9.23 10.75
C TYR A 150 -16.55 9.87 11.53
N ALA A 151 -16.21 9.33 12.71
CA ALA A 151 -15.06 9.78 13.50
C ALA A 151 -13.76 9.09 13.07
N VAL A 152 -13.83 8.09 12.17
CA VAL A 152 -12.65 7.31 11.76
C VAL A 152 -11.84 8.10 10.75
N ILE A 153 -10.55 8.30 11.04
CA ILE A 153 -9.58 8.76 10.07
C ILE A 153 -8.96 7.52 9.41
N PRO A 154 -9.25 7.25 8.11
CA PRO A 154 -8.72 6.10 7.40
C PRO A 154 -7.22 6.26 7.15
N PHE A 155 -6.53 5.13 7.02
CA PHE A 155 -5.16 5.09 6.52
C PHE A 155 -5.16 5.28 5.01
N GLU A 156 -4.13 5.97 4.53
CA GLU A 156 -3.77 6.02 3.12
C GLU A 156 -2.77 4.89 2.85
N SER A 157 -2.90 4.23 1.70
CA SER A 157 -1.92 3.22 1.26
C SER A 157 -0.97 3.85 0.24
N PHE A 158 0.31 3.48 0.28
CA PHE A 158 1.27 3.93 -0.71
C PHE A 158 2.27 2.85 -1.11
N THR A 159 2.81 3.01 -2.30
CA THR A 159 3.86 2.14 -2.87
C THR A 159 5.01 2.99 -3.41
N LEU A 160 6.22 2.42 -3.42
CA LEU A 160 7.44 3.11 -3.83
C LEU A 160 8.21 2.34 -4.93
N HIS A 161 7.62 1.26 -5.46
CA HIS A 161 8.24 0.44 -6.50
C HIS A 161 8.15 1.17 -7.86
N ARG A 162 9.18 1.94 -8.21
CA ARG A 162 9.36 2.82 -9.40
C ARG A 162 8.92 4.27 -9.22
N SER A 163 7.75 4.53 -8.66
CA SER A 163 7.31 5.90 -8.36
C SER A 163 6.40 5.90 -7.13
N VAL A 164 6.40 7.02 -6.41
CA VAL A 164 5.51 7.19 -5.26
C VAL A 164 4.08 7.26 -5.78
N LYS A 165 3.29 6.25 -5.45
CA LYS A 165 1.84 6.21 -5.69
C LYS A 165 1.14 6.16 -4.35
N VAL A 166 0.18 7.04 -4.17
CA VAL A 166 -0.64 7.15 -2.96
C VAL A 166 -2.08 6.88 -3.35
N TYR A 167 -2.73 6.04 -2.55
CA TYR A 167 -4.13 5.67 -2.64
C TYR A 167 -4.82 6.22 -1.39
N GLN A 168 -5.70 7.21 -1.57
CA GLN A 168 -6.40 7.92 -0.50
C GLN A 168 -7.90 7.99 -0.80
N LEU A 169 -8.71 8.04 0.25
CA LEU A 169 -10.17 8.17 0.12
C LEU A 169 -10.60 9.63 -0.09
N GLU A 170 -9.91 10.57 0.57
CA GLU A 170 -10.13 12.01 0.37
C GLU A 170 -9.38 12.51 -0.88
N MET A 171 -9.95 12.25 -2.06
CA MET A 171 -9.30 12.53 -3.36
C MET A 171 -9.32 14.01 -3.80
N GLY A 172 -9.57 14.95 -2.88
CA GLY A 172 -9.63 16.39 -3.16
C GLY A 172 -10.51 16.78 -4.36
N LEU A 173 -10.11 17.83 -5.09
CA LEU A 173 -10.83 18.32 -6.28
C LEU A 173 -10.55 17.50 -7.54
N THR A 174 -9.37 16.86 -7.62
CA THR A 174 -8.93 16.10 -8.80
C THR A 174 -9.66 14.76 -8.92
N ARG A 175 -10.07 14.18 -7.77
CA ARG A 175 -10.81 12.93 -7.65
C ARG A 175 -10.11 11.75 -8.32
N HIS A 176 -8.78 11.68 -8.22
CA HIS A 176 -8.01 10.56 -8.77
C HIS A 176 -7.83 9.47 -7.70
N PRO A 177 -8.28 8.23 -7.96
CA PRO A 177 -8.12 7.13 -7.00
C PRO A 177 -6.66 6.73 -6.76
N GLU A 178 -5.82 6.84 -7.80
CA GLU A 178 -4.37 6.72 -7.72
C GLU A 178 -3.76 8.10 -7.96
N GLU A 179 -2.99 8.60 -6.98
CA GLU A 179 -2.29 9.88 -7.10
C GLU A 179 -0.78 9.71 -7.03
N ARG A 180 -0.09 10.46 -7.88
CA ARG A 180 1.33 10.75 -7.67
C ARG A 180 1.40 12.04 -6.87
N PRO A 181 1.96 12.04 -5.64
CA PRO A 181 2.00 13.26 -4.84
C PRO A 181 2.69 14.37 -5.64
N VAL A 182 1.90 15.38 -5.98
CA VAL A 182 2.31 16.54 -6.78
C VAL A 182 3.21 17.44 -5.95
N ARG A 183 2.86 17.60 -4.67
CA ARG A 183 3.68 18.36 -3.75
C ARG A 183 4.95 17.57 -3.39
N LYS A 184 6.07 18.27 -3.52
CA LYS A 184 7.40 17.72 -3.28
C LYS A 184 7.60 17.33 -1.81
N ASP A 185 7.04 18.10 -0.87
CA ASP A 185 7.10 17.85 0.58
C ASP A 185 6.58 16.45 0.97
N ARG A 186 5.37 16.09 0.53
CA ARG A 186 4.74 14.79 0.85
C ARG A 186 5.50 13.63 0.23
N ARG A 187 6.04 13.81 -0.99
CA ARG A 187 6.86 12.81 -1.65
C ARG A 187 8.18 12.57 -0.90
N ASP A 188 8.86 13.66 -0.55
CA ASP A 188 10.13 13.64 0.16
C ASP A 188 9.95 13.06 1.58
N GLU A 189 8.81 13.32 2.21
CA GLU A 189 8.42 12.73 3.50
C GLU A 189 8.28 11.20 3.45
N LEU A 190 7.48 10.68 2.50
CA LEU A 190 7.28 9.23 2.36
C LEU A 190 8.58 8.52 1.98
N THR A 191 9.35 9.13 1.06
CA THR A 191 10.65 8.59 0.62
C THR A 191 11.67 8.62 1.75
N GLY A 192 11.78 9.73 2.48
CA GLY A 192 12.68 9.86 3.62
C GLY A 192 12.33 8.88 4.75
N THR A 193 11.04 8.62 4.98
CA THR A 193 10.62 7.60 5.97
C THR A 193 11.02 6.19 5.53
N LEU A 194 10.94 5.87 4.22
CA LEU A 194 11.46 4.62 3.68
C LEU A 194 12.99 4.51 3.84
N GLU A 195 13.73 5.58 3.58
CA GLU A 195 15.19 5.61 3.74
C GLU A 195 15.59 5.35 5.19
N ILE A 196 14.92 6.00 6.16
CA ILE A 196 15.11 5.74 7.59
C ILE A 196 14.82 4.26 7.91
N ALA A 197 13.77 3.69 7.33
CA ALA A 197 13.44 2.28 7.53
C ALA A 197 14.53 1.34 7.00
N LEU A 198 15.06 1.60 5.81
CA LEU A 198 16.16 0.84 5.23
C LEU A 198 17.45 0.98 6.05
N GLN A 199 17.77 2.17 6.55
CA GLN A 199 18.89 2.38 7.46
C GLN A 199 18.72 1.60 8.77
N VAL A 200 17.50 1.57 9.32
CA VAL A 200 17.19 0.78 10.53
C VAL A 200 17.34 -0.72 10.27
N LEU A 201 16.92 -1.20 9.11
CA LEU A 201 16.99 -2.62 8.76
C LEU A 201 18.41 -3.09 8.43
N ASN A 202 19.20 -2.24 7.77
CA ASN A 202 20.58 -2.51 7.37
C ASN A 202 21.62 -1.97 8.38
N GLY A 203 21.17 -1.46 9.54
CA GLY A 203 22.03 -0.86 10.55
C GLY A 203 23.02 -1.83 11.20
N PRO A 204 24.00 -1.29 11.96
CA PRO A 204 25.11 -2.07 12.52
C PRO A 204 24.65 -3.18 13.45
N ARG A 205 25.34 -4.33 13.36
CA ARG A 205 24.99 -5.60 14.01
C ARG A 205 25.05 -5.52 15.53
N ARG A 206 24.14 -6.22 16.22
CA ARG A 206 24.38 -6.68 17.60
C ARG A 206 25.26 -7.93 17.54
N HIS A 207 26.30 -8.01 18.39
CA HIS A 207 27.23 -9.14 18.44
C HIS A 207 26.47 -10.47 18.54
N GLY A 208 26.75 -11.41 17.63
CA GLY A 208 26.18 -12.77 17.64
C GLY A 208 25.05 -13.06 16.64
N GLU A 209 24.49 -12.08 15.92
CA GLU A 209 23.48 -12.34 14.88
C GLU A 209 24.12 -12.82 13.55
N ARG A 210 23.74 -14.01 13.07
CA ARG A 210 24.09 -14.54 11.73
C ARG A 210 23.69 -13.55 10.62
N ARG A 211 24.41 -13.58 9.49
CA ARG A 211 24.20 -12.74 8.28
C ARG A 211 22.70 -12.47 8.02
N ARG A 212 22.21 -11.29 8.38
CA ARG A 212 20.91 -10.77 7.91
C ARG A 212 20.99 -10.43 6.43
N ARG A 213 19.94 -10.75 5.67
CA ARG A 213 19.70 -10.22 4.32
C ARG A 213 19.77 -8.69 4.35
N SER A 214 20.43 -8.09 3.35
CA SER A 214 20.35 -6.65 3.11
C SER A 214 19.00 -6.33 2.46
N TYR A 215 18.29 -5.38 3.04
CA TYR A 215 17.02 -4.89 2.50
C TYR A 215 17.28 -3.78 1.48
N SER A 216 16.50 -3.77 0.41
CA SER A 216 16.53 -2.70 -0.59
C SER A 216 15.12 -2.13 -0.82
N PRO A 217 14.98 -1.01 -1.56
CA PRO A 217 13.67 -0.49 -1.94
C PRO A 217 12.80 -1.49 -2.70
N SER A 218 13.37 -2.50 -3.37
CA SER A 218 12.57 -3.53 -4.06
C SER A 218 11.90 -4.51 -3.09
N ASP A 219 12.36 -4.56 -1.85
CA ASP A 219 11.78 -5.41 -0.81
C ASP A 219 10.57 -4.76 -0.15
N PHE A 220 10.33 -3.46 -0.39
CA PHE A 220 9.16 -2.75 0.11
C PHE A 220 7.90 -3.16 -0.65
N ILE A 221 6.86 -3.55 0.08
CA ILE A 221 5.60 -4.07 -0.47
C ILE A 221 4.52 -3.00 -0.46
N GLU A 222 4.24 -2.47 0.72
CA GLU A 222 3.16 -1.53 1.00
C GLU A 222 3.54 -0.69 2.23
N GLY A 223 3.09 0.56 2.23
CA GLY A 223 3.11 1.42 3.40
C GLY A 223 1.71 1.94 3.67
N LEU A 224 1.32 1.98 4.94
CA LEU A 224 0.11 2.65 5.41
C LEU A 224 0.52 3.91 6.17
N THR A 225 -0.15 5.02 5.90
CA THR A 225 0.08 6.28 6.64
C THR A 225 -1.23 6.87 7.12
N ARG A 226 -1.21 7.45 8.32
CA ARG A 226 -2.36 8.16 8.89
C ARG A 226 -1.89 9.35 9.69
N THR A 227 -2.47 10.52 9.40
CA THR A 227 -2.14 11.77 10.08
C THR A 227 -3.32 12.20 10.95
N GLU A 228 -3.11 12.19 12.27
CA GLU A 228 -4.02 12.78 13.24
C GLU A 228 -3.57 14.21 13.53
N ARG A 229 -4.45 15.19 13.33
CA ARG A 229 -4.10 16.62 13.34
C ARG A 229 -3.57 17.13 14.69
N ASP A 230 -3.88 16.44 15.77
CA ASP A 230 -3.52 16.78 17.14
C ASP A 230 -2.43 15.86 17.74
N LYS A 231 -2.09 14.74 17.08
CA LYS A 231 -1.12 13.76 17.57
C LYS A 231 0.13 13.62 16.69
N GLY A 232 -0.04 13.66 15.37
CA GLY A 232 1.03 13.48 14.39
C GLY A 232 0.73 12.37 13.36
N THR A 233 1.77 11.89 12.69
CA THR A 233 1.65 10.92 11.59
C THR A 233 2.23 9.57 11.98
N VAL A 234 1.47 8.51 11.73
CA VAL A 234 1.89 7.12 11.89
C VAL A 234 2.19 6.55 10.51
N TYR A 235 3.31 5.84 10.38
CA TYR A 235 3.65 5.07 9.17
C TYR A 235 3.87 3.61 9.54
N GLU A 236 3.12 2.71 8.92
CA GLU A 236 3.36 1.27 8.96
C GLU A 236 3.97 0.83 7.64
N LEU A 237 5.18 0.28 7.66
CA LEU A 237 5.91 -0.13 6.47
C LEU A 237 6.13 -1.65 6.47
N MET A 238 5.81 -2.27 5.34
CA MET A 238 5.87 -3.71 5.16
C MET A 238 6.95 -4.06 4.14
N PHE A 239 7.89 -4.90 4.55
CA PHE A 239 8.98 -5.40 3.72
C PHE A 239 8.96 -6.91 3.62
N LYS A 240 9.36 -7.42 2.46
CA LYS A 240 9.60 -8.84 2.23
C LYS A 240 10.83 -9.31 3.01
N GLY A 241 10.68 -10.41 3.74
CA GLY A 241 11.72 -11.06 4.52
C GLY A 241 12.58 -12.03 3.71
N GLU A 242 13.20 -12.99 4.37
CA GLU A 242 14.11 -13.96 3.73
C GLU A 242 13.32 -15.00 2.92
N GLY A 243 12.26 -15.57 3.49
CA GLY A 243 11.34 -16.47 2.80
C GLY A 243 10.19 -15.75 2.07
N PRO A 244 9.43 -16.50 1.24
CA PRO A 244 8.24 -15.97 0.56
C PRO A 244 7.10 -15.60 1.52
N GLN A 245 7.10 -16.15 2.74
CA GLN A 245 6.08 -15.98 3.78
C GLN A 245 6.66 -15.31 5.03
N ASP A 246 7.87 -14.76 4.92
CA ASP A 246 8.50 -14.01 5.99
C ASP A 246 8.42 -12.53 5.64
N PHE A 247 8.04 -11.70 6.61
CA PHE A 247 7.88 -10.27 6.42
C PHE A 247 8.52 -9.51 7.57
N ARG A 248 8.80 -8.23 7.32
CA ARG A 248 9.31 -7.31 8.32
C ARG A 248 8.38 -6.10 8.37
N GLN A 249 7.78 -5.85 9.53
CA GLN A 249 6.90 -4.71 9.75
C GLN A 249 7.63 -3.70 10.63
N LEU A 250 7.68 -2.46 10.16
CA LEU A 250 8.19 -1.33 10.93
C LEU A 250 7.05 -0.34 11.14
N VAL A 251 6.95 0.18 12.35
CA VAL A 251 6.03 1.28 12.64
C VAL A 251 6.85 2.47 13.08
N PHE A 252 6.66 3.58 12.40
CA PHE A 252 7.23 4.87 12.72
C PHE A 252 6.13 5.81 13.16
N PHE A 253 6.47 6.68 14.11
CA PHE A 253 5.62 7.76 14.54
C PHE A 253 6.39 9.05 14.40
N ARG A 254 5.83 9.97 13.63
CA ARG A 254 6.29 11.33 13.51
C ARG A 254 5.35 12.21 14.35
N PRO A 255 5.72 12.54 15.59
CA PRO A 255 5.10 13.70 16.25
C PRO A 255 5.41 14.96 15.42
N PHE A 256 4.95 16.14 15.81
CA PHE A 256 5.25 17.42 15.13
C PHE A 256 6.76 17.82 15.16
N GLY A 257 7.64 16.93 14.72
CA GLY A 257 9.08 16.86 14.93
C GLY A 257 9.70 15.66 14.17
N PRO A 258 10.81 15.08 14.67
CA PRO A 258 11.52 14.01 13.97
C PRO A 258 10.78 12.67 14.01
N VAL A 259 11.00 11.83 13.00
CA VAL A 259 10.44 10.48 12.92
C VAL A 259 11.09 9.57 13.95
N VAL A 260 10.29 8.89 14.75
CA VAL A 260 10.73 7.94 15.78
C VAL A 260 10.27 6.54 15.42
N ARG A 261 11.17 5.55 15.56
CA ARG A 261 10.82 4.14 15.38
C ARG A 261 10.09 3.63 16.61
N VAL A 262 8.86 3.15 16.42
CA VAL A 262 8.02 2.57 17.47
C VAL A 262 8.13 1.05 17.50
N LYS A 263 8.03 0.40 16.33
CA LYS A 263 7.95 -1.06 16.20
C LYS A 263 8.90 -1.56 15.11
N ASN A 264 9.50 -2.73 15.29
CA ASN A 264 10.33 -3.40 14.30
C ASN A 264 10.30 -4.92 14.50
N GLU A 265 9.35 -5.58 13.85
CA GLU A 265 9.02 -6.99 14.09
C GLU A 265 9.14 -7.84 12.83
N ARG A 266 9.50 -9.12 13.04
CA ARG A 266 9.42 -10.15 12.01
C ARG A 266 8.03 -10.78 12.11
N VAL A 267 7.33 -10.85 10.99
CA VAL A 267 6.01 -11.47 10.90
C VAL A 267 6.14 -12.70 10.00
N ASP A 268 5.86 -13.87 10.54
CA ASP A 268 5.84 -15.13 9.81
C ASP A 268 4.39 -15.51 9.50
N THR A 269 4.03 -15.50 8.21
CA THR A 269 2.69 -15.83 7.76
C THR A 269 2.49 -17.31 7.47
N ARG A 270 3.51 -18.16 7.69
CA ARG A 270 3.47 -19.57 7.28
C ARG A 270 2.34 -20.37 7.90
N HIS A 271 1.91 -20.01 9.11
CA HIS A 271 0.84 -20.69 9.85
C HIS A 271 -0.48 -19.91 9.87
N MET A 272 -0.55 -18.79 9.16
CA MET A 272 -1.73 -17.92 9.12
C MET A 272 -2.68 -18.37 7.99
N LEU A 273 -3.51 -19.37 8.29
CA LEU A 273 -4.55 -19.84 7.39
C LEU A 273 -5.68 -18.80 7.28
N ILE A 274 -6.08 -18.46 6.05
CA ILE A 274 -7.24 -17.61 5.79
C ILE A 274 -8.44 -18.49 5.45
N ASN A 275 -9.52 -18.39 6.23
CA ASN A 275 -10.82 -18.93 5.86
C ASN A 275 -11.63 -17.85 5.14
N ILE A 276 -11.77 -17.99 3.82
CA ILE A 276 -12.59 -17.11 2.98
C ILE A 276 -14.03 -17.59 3.09
N ILE A 277 -14.93 -16.73 3.58
CA ILE A 277 -16.35 -17.06 3.75
C ILE A 277 -17.15 -16.30 2.72
N VAL A 278 -17.88 -17.04 1.87
CA VAL A 278 -18.68 -16.51 0.77
C VAL A 278 -20.14 -16.93 0.95
N PRO A 279 -21.05 -16.00 1.31
CA PRO A 279 -22.49 -16.26 1.27
C PRO A 279 -22.99 -16.19 -0.18
N LEU A 280 -23.83 -17.14 -0.59
CA LEU A 280 -24.26 -17.29 -1.98
C LEU A 280 -25.74 -17.67 -2.10
N SER A 281 -26.41 -17.13 -3.12
CA SER A 281 -27.75 -17.54 -3.56
C SER A 281 -27.90 -17.25 -5.05
N ARG A 282 -28.44 -18.20 -5.84
CA ARG A 282 -28.81 -18.05 -7.26
C ARG A 282 -27.77 -17.33 -8.16
N ARG A 283 -26.48 -17.51 -7.91
CA ARG A 283 -25.37 -16.87 -8.64
C ARG A 283 -24.28 -17.87 -9.04
N ALA A 284 -24.67 -19.03 -9.59
CA ALA A 284 -23.72 -20.08 -9.98
C ALA A 284 -22.66 -19.59 -11.00
N ASP A 285 -23.05 -18.76 -11.96
CA ASP A 285 -22.11 -18.23 -12.97
C ASP A 285 -21.08 -17.26 -12.38
N THR A 286 -21.51 -16.34 -11.50
CA THR A 286 -20.57 -15.47 -10.78
C THR A 286 -19.65 -16.30 -9.88
N PHE A 287 -20.18 -17.35 -9.24
CA PHE A 287 -19.39 -18.27 -8.44
C PHE A 287 -18.34 -19.02 -9.28
N ARG A 288 -18.64 -19.38 -10.52
CA ARG A 288 -17.66 -19.97 -11.44
C ARG A 288 -16.50 -19.00 -11.72
N GLN A 289 -16.79 -17.71 -11.92
CA GLN A 289 -15.74 -16.68 -12.08
C GLN A 289 -14.91 -16.50 -10.80
N PHE A 290 -15.56 -16.48 -9.64
CA PHE A 290 -14.90 -16.43 -8.34
C PHE A 290 -13.94 -17.61 -8.15
N ILE A 291 -14.40 -18.83 -8.43
CA ILE A 291 -13.57 -20.04 -8.33
C ILE A 291 -12.39 -20.00 -9.29
N ASN A 292 -12.54 -19.41 -10.48
CA ASN A 292 -11.41 -19.21 -11.39
C ASN A 292 -10.34 -18.26 -10.81
N ASN A 293 -10.75 -17.18 -10.13
CA ASN A 293 -9.81 -16.34 -9.37
C ASN A 293 -9.17 -17.15 -8.23
N PHE A 294 -10.00 -17.82 -7.41
CA PHE A 294 -9.54 -18.63 -6.28
C PHE A 294 -8.52 -19.69 -6.70
N ARG A 295 -8.74 -20.39 -7.82
CA ARG A 295 -7.78 -21.35 -8.38
C ARG A 295 -6.43 -20.70 -8.68
N LYS A 296 -6.43 -19.55 -9.36
CA LYS A 296 -5.21 -18.85 -9.76
C LYS A 296 -4.43 -18.27 -8.58
N VAL A 297 -5.12 -17.76 -7.57
CA VAL A 297 -4.49 -17.07 -6.43
C VAL A 297 -4.25 -18.04 -5.28
N CYS A 298 -5.31 -18.69 -4.79
CA CYS A 298 -5.24 -19.51 -3.60
C CYS A 298 -4.60 -20.87 -3.84
N ILE A 299 -4.97 -21.57 -4.91
CA ILE A 299 -4.53 -22.94 -5.14
C ILE A 299 -3.14 -22.97 -5.81
N GLN A 300 -2.95 -22.18 -6.86
CA GLN A 300 -1.71 -22.22 -7.65
C GLN A 300 -0.54 -21.48 -6.98
N GLN A 301 -0.78 -20.43 -6.19
CA GLN A 301 0.32 -19.60 -5.65
C GLN A 301 0.63 -19.83 -4.17
N GLU A 302 -0.34 -20.19 -3.32
CA GLU A 302 -0.14 -20.11 -1.86
C GLU A 302 -0.56 -21.36 -1.07
N GLY A 303 -1.65 -22.04 -1.42
CA GLY A 303 -2.14 -23.26 -0.77
C GLY A 303 -2.62 -23.10 0.69
N LYS A 304 -2.53 -21.90 1.28
CA LYS A 304 -2.86 -21.61 2.69
C LYS A 304 -4.15 -20.85 2.87
N THR A 305 -5.17 -21.31 2.17
CA THR A 305 -6.54 -20.82 2.33
C THR A 305 -7.50 -21.98 2.47
N HIS A 306 -8.66 -21.67 3.03
CA HIS A 306 -9.82 -22.54 3.09
C HIS A 306 -11.01 -21.73 2.57
N LEU A 307 -11.87 -22.34 1.76
CA LEU A 307 -13.08 -21.68 1.26
C LEU A 307 -14.31 -22.29 1.93
N THR A 308 -15.05 -21.46 2.64
CA THR A 308 -16.36 -21.78 3.22
C THR A 308 -17.45 -21.10 2.40
N VAL A 309 -18.23 -21.88 1.67
CA VAL A 309 -19.39 -21.39 0.92
C VAL A 309 -20.64 -21.64 1.76
N VAL A 310 -21.37 -20.57 2.06
CA VAL A 310 -22.66 -20.66 2.76
C VAL A 310 -23.77 -20.37 1.76
N TYR A 311 -24.45 -21.41 1.35
CA TYR A 311 -25.41 -21.39 0.27
C TYR A 311 -26.85 -21.31 0.79
N PHE A 312 -27.65 -20.42 0.24
CA PHE A 312 -29.06 -20.22 0.61
C PHE A 312 -30.01 -20.79 -0.45
N GLY A 313 -31.01 -21.53 0.00
CA GLY A 313 -32.04 -22.13 -0.83
C GLY A 313 -31.64 -23.47 -1.46
N ARG A 314 -32.38 -23.86 -2.51
CA ARG A 314 -32.19 -25.12 -3.25
C ARG A 314 -31.87 -24.91 -4.73
N ASP A 315 -32.05 -23.70 -5.25
CA ASP A 315 -32.01 -23.41 -6.70
C ASP A 315 -30.57 -23.19 -7.20
N GLN A 316 -29.99 -24.12 -7.98
CA GLN A 316 -28.58 -24.11 -8.46
C GLN A 316 -27.53 -24.64 -7.47
N ILE A 317 -27.93 -25.26 -6.35
CA ILE A 317 -26.96 -25.84 -5.40
C ILE A 317 -26.10 -26.92 -6.05
N ASP A 318 -26.70 -27.73 -6.91
CA ASP A 318 -26.01 -28.85 -7.55
C ASP A 318 -24.98 -28.38 -8.58
N GLU A 319 -25.21 -27.23 -9.23
CA GLU A 319 -24.22 -26.57 -10.06
C GLU A 319 -23.04 -26.06 -9.24
N VAL A 320 -23.30 -25.45 -8.08
CA VAL A 320 -22.26 -24.99 -7.15
C VAL A 320 -21.43 -26.17 -6.64
N LYS A 321 -22.08 -27.27 -6.26
CA LYS A 321 -21.39 -28.52 -5.88
C LYS A 321 -20.54 -29.05 -7.03
N ALA A 322 -21.08 -29.09 -8.25
CA ALA A 322 -20.34 -29.55 -9.42
C ALA A 322 -19.09 -28.69 -9.70
N ILE A 323 -19.19 -27.36 -9.57
CA ILE A 323 -18.04 -26.45 -9.72
C ILE A 323 -16.96 -26.73 -8.66
N MET A 324 -17.36 -26.95 -7.41
CA MET A 324 -16.45 -27.27 -6.31
C MET A 324 -15.79 -28.65 -6.50
N ASP A 325 -16.58 -29.66 -6.88
CA ASP A 325 -16.12 -31.02 -7.12
C ASP A 325 -15.16 -31.09 -8.32
N GLN A 326 -15.50 -30.41 -9.42
CA GLN A 326 -14.63 -30.28 -10.59
C GLN A 326 -13.29 -29.65 -10.20
N THR A 327 -13.33 -28.55 -9.44
CA THR A 327 -12.12 -27.88 -8.96
C THR A 327 -11.29 -28.79 -8.07
N SER A 328 -11.92 -29.53 -7.16
CA SER A 328 -11.24 -30.47 -6.28
C SER A 328 -10.60 -31.64 -7.04
N ARG A 329 -11.27 -32.18 -8.07
CA ARG A 329 -10.73 -33.25 -8.94
C ARG A 329 -9.55 -32.76 -9.77
N GLU A 330 -9.65 -31.59 -10.40
CA GLU A 330 -8.61 -31.04 -11.29
C GLU A 330 -7.36 -30.56 -10.54
N THR A 331 -7.53 -30.04 -9.32
CA THR A 331 -6.44 -29.38 -8.59
C THR A 331 -5.97 -30.14 -7.34
N GLN A 332 -6.66 -31.23 -6.98
CA GLN A 332 -6.47 -31.98 -5.73
C GLN A 332 -6.66 -31.15 -4.44
N PHE A 333 -7.25 -29.96 -4.55
CA PHE A 333 -7.50 -29.09 -3.40
C PHE A 333 -8.72 -29.56 -2.60
N ARG A 334 -8.55 -29.75 -1.29
CA ARG A 334 -9.58 -30.32 -0.39
C ARG A 334 -10.06 -29.36 0.71
N ASN A 335 -9.54 -28.14 0.78
CA ASN A 335 -9.90 -27.17 1.83
C ASN A 335 -11.17 -26.39 1.45
N PHE A 336 -12.27 -27.13 1.26
CA PHE A 336 -13.59 -26.59 0.99
C PHE A 336 -14.55 -26.95 2.13
N THR A 337 -15.53 -26.09 2.37
CA THR A 337 -16.69 -26.38 3.22
C THR A 337 -17.91 -25.76 2.57
N LEU A 338 -18.94 -26.57 2.34
CA LEU A 338 -20.21 -26.12 1.81
C LEU A 338 -21.27 -26.30 2.90
N ILE A 339 -21.96 -25.21 3.24
CA ILE A 339 -23.03 -25.19 4.23
C ILE A 339 -24.29 -24.75 3.51
N GLN A 340 -25.30 -25.62 3.44
CA GLN A 340 -26.58 -25.29 2.85
C GLN A 340 -27.57 -24.84 3.93
N LEU A 341 -28.21 -23.69 3.71
CA LEU A 341 -29.26 -23.13 4.54
C LEU A 341 -30.55 -23.06 3.72
N ASN A 342 -31.63 -23.68 4.22
CA ASN A 342 -32.94 -23.63 3.59
C ASN A 342 -33.74 -22.40 4.08
N GLU A 343 -33.14 -21.23 3.94
CA GLU A 343 -33.66 -19.92 4.38
C GLU A 343 -33.53 -18.92 3.20
N GLU A 344 -34.25 -17.79 3.25
CA GLU A 344 -34.00 -16.68 2.34
C GLU A 344 -32.59 -16.12 2.52
N PHE A 345 -32.02 -15.58 1.44
CA PHE A 345 -30.66 -15.05 1.47
C PHE A 345 -30.54 -13.88 2.45
N SER A 346 -29.62 -14.02 3.40
CA SER A 346 -29.16 -12.93 4.26
C SER A 346 -27.64 -12.99 4.36
N ARG A 347 -26.99 -11.92 3.90
CA ARG A 347 -25.52 -11.82 3.86
C ARG A 347 -24.91 -11.95 5.25
N GLY A 348 -25.36 -11.15 6.21
CA GLY A 348 -24.89 -11.19 7.60
C GLY A 348 -25.12 -12.56 8.25
N ARG A 349 -26.28 -13.19 8.01
CA ARG A 349 -26.57 -14.55 8.48
C ARG A 349 -25.59 -15.58 7.91
N GLY A 350 -25.29 -15.49 6.62
CA GLY A 350 -24.36 -16.41 5.95
C GLY A 350 -22.95 -16.30 6.50
N LEU A 351 -22.46 -15.07 6.67
CA LEU A 351 -21.15 -14.79 7.26
C LEU A 351 -21.06 -15.26 8.72
N GLU A 352 -22.10 -15.02 9.54
CA GLU A 352 -22.20 -15.50 10.93
C GLU A 352 -22.10 -17.03 11.02
N VAL A 353 -22.88 -17.73 10.19
CA VAL A 353 -22.88 -19.20 10.15
C VAL A 353 -21.52 -19.73 9.69
N GLY A 354 -20.95 -19.15 8.62
CA GLY A 354 -19.64 -19.54 8.10
C GLY A 354 -18.51 -19.35 9.11
N ALA A 355 -18.51 -18.22 9.85
CA ALA A 355 -17.53 -17.93 10.89
C ALA A 355 -17.63 -18.93 12.06
N ARG A 356 -18.85 -19.26 12.48
CA ARG A 356 -19.07 -20.19 13.60
C ARG A 356 -18.86 -21.65 13.23
N ALA A 357 -19.06 -22.03 11.98
CA ALA A 357 -18.86 -23.39 11.49
C ALA A 357 -17.39 -23.85 11.53
N TRP A 358 -16.44 -22.92 11.67
CA TRP A 358 -15.04 -23.26 11.83
C TRP A 358 -14.78 -24.09 13.11
N ARG A 359 -14.32 -25.34 12.93
CA ARG A 359 -14.01 -26.28 14.02
C ARG A 359 -12.59 -26.84 14.00
N ARG A 360 -11.79 -26.51 12.97
CA ARG A 360 -10.45 -27.12 12.75
C ARG A 360 -9.40 -26.65 13.73
N SER A 361 -9.54 -25.42 14.24
CA SER A 361 -8.64 -24.80 15.20
C SER A 361 -9.41 -23.85 16.10
N HIS A 362 -8.81 -23.48 17.23
CA HIS A 362 -9.40 -22.52 18.16
C HIS A 362 -9.61 -21.13 17.50
N ASN A 363 -8.64 -20.71 16.69
CA ASN A 363 -8.67 -19.42 16.01
C ASN A 363 -8.21 -19.56 14.55
N VAL A 364 -8.70 -18.66 13.70
CA VAL A 364 -8.39 -18.57 12.27
C VAL A 364 -8.61 -17.15 11.80
N LEU A 365 -7.85 -16.70 10.80
CA LEU A 365 -8.11 -15.44 10.13
C LEU A 365 -9.28 -15.61 9.15
N LEU A 366 -10.35 -14.87 9.36
CA LEU A 366 -11.52 -14.86 8.50
C LEU A 366 -11.38 -13.75 7.48
N PHE A 367 -11.69 -14.06 6.21
CA PHE A 367 -11.93 -13.06 5.19
C PHE A 367 -13.40 -13.14 4.77
N PHE A 368 -14.18 -12.12 5.13
CA PHE A 368 -15.56 -11.98 4.65
C PHE A 368 -15.54 -11.40 3.24
N CYS A 369 -16.11 -12.14 2.30
CA CYS A 369 -15.94 -11.88 0.87
C CYS A 369 -17.26 -12.11 0.12
N ASP A 370 -17.58 -11.22 -0.80
CA ASP A 370 -18.71 -11.40 -1.71
C ASP A 370 -18.24 -12.14 -2.98
N VAL A 371 -19.18 -12.76 -3.69
CA VAL A 371 -18.85 -13.63 -4.84
C VAL A 371 -18.33 -12.86 -6.07
N ASP A 372 -18.63 -11.57 -6.17
CA ASP A 372 -18.21 -10.63 -7.22
C ASP A 372 -16.89 -9.91 -6.91
N ILE A 373 -16.21 -10.31 -5.84
CA ILE A 373 -14.90 -9.76 -5.47
C ILE A 373 -13.78 -10.49 -6.21
N HIS A 374 -12.91 -9.70 -6.83
CA HIS A 374 -11.66 -10.14 -7.41
C HIS A 374 -10.49 -9.68 -6.53
N PHE A 375 -9.69 -10.63 -6.03
CA PHE A 375 -8.52 -10.34 -5.20
C PHE A 375 -7.25 -10.95 -5.79
N THR A 376 -6.09 -10.49 -5.33
CA THR A 376 -4.78 -11.04 -5.70
C THR A 376 -4.01 -11.59 -4.49
N LEU A 377 -2.84 -12.20 -4.71
CA LEU A 377 -1.98 -12.67 -3.62
C LEU A 377 -1.51 -11.52 -2.70
N ASP A 378 -1.28 -10.34 -3.27
CA ASP A 378 -0.92 -9.12 -2.52
C ASP A 378 -2.01 -8.78 -1.49
N PHE A 379 -3.28 -8.94 -1.85
CA PHE A 379 -4.39 -8.70 -0.93
C PHE A 379 -4.40 -9.72 0.23
N LEU A 380 -4.25 -11.02 -0.07
CA LEU A 380 -4.19 -12.05 0.99
C LEU A 380 -2.99 -11.83 1.93
N THR A 381 -1.88 -11.32 1.39
CA THR A 381 -0.72 -10.92 2.19
C THR A 381 -1.07 -9.73 3.09
N SER A 382 -1.65 -8.66 2.53
CA SER A 382 -2.09 -7.48 3.30
C SER A 382 -3.11 -7.86 4.39
N CYS A 383 -4.04 -8.77 4.10
CA CYS A 383 -5.00 -9.33 5.05
C CYS A 383 -4.31 -9.96 6.27
N ARG A 384 -3.20 -10.70 6.09
CA ARG A 384 -2.43 -11.30 7.19
C ARG A 384 -1.62 -10.26 7.95
N LEU A 385 -1.03 -9.29 7.26
CA LEU A 385 -0.15 -8.29 7.87
C LEU A 385 -0.90 -7.22 8.67
N ASN A 386 -2.16 -6.95 8.31
CA ASN A 386 -2.98 -5.90 8.92
C ASN A 386 -4.04 -6.41 9.92
N ALA A 387 -4.16 -7.73 10.10
CA ALA A 387 -5.03 -8.33 11.11
C ALA A 387 -4.20 -9.07 12.17
N GLU A 388 -4.45 -8.77 13.45
CA GLU A 388 -3.73 -9.36 14.58
C GLU A 388 -4.71 -9.70 15.72
N PRO A 389 -4.72 -10.95 16.23
CA PRO A 389 -5.71 -11.38 17.22
C PRO A 389 -5.66 -10.49 18.47
N GLY A 390 -6.82 -9.98 18.89
CA GLY A 390 -6.94 -9.15 20.08
C GLY A 390 -6.33 -7.75 19.95
N LYS A 391 -5.80 -7.36 18.78
CA LYS A 391 -5.18 -6.04 18.57
C LYS A 391 -5.69 -5.29 17.36
N LYS A 392 -5.75 -5.92 16.17
CA LYS A 392 -6.04 -5.24 14.90
C LYS A 392 -7.08 -6.00 14.08
N VAL A 393 -8.02 -5.26 13.52
CA VAL A 393 -8.93 -5.74 12.47
C VAL A 393 -8.73 -4.93 11.20
N PHE A 394 -8.71 -5.61 10.05
CA PHE A 394 -8.48 -4.96 8.76
C PHE A 394 -9.77 -4.81 7.97
N TYR A 395 -10.09 -3.57 7.60
CA TYR A 395 -11.24 -3.16 6.80
C TYR A 395 -10.75 -2.56 5.47
N PRO A 396 -10.36 -3.40 4.50
CA PRO A 396 -9.92 -2.93 3.19
C PRO A 396 -11.04 -2.19 2.46
N VAL A 397 -10.71 -1.05 1.85
CA VAL A 397 -11.59 -0.35 0.91
C VAL A 397 -11.24 -0.82 -0.50
N LEU A 398 -12.20 -1.50 -1.12
CA LEU A 398 -12.03 -2.03 -2.47
C LEU A 398 -12.27 -0.97 -3.55
N PHE A 399 -11.73 -1.24 -4.74
CA PHE A 399 -12.00 -0.47 -5.93
C PHE A 399 -13.21 -1.06 -6.68
N SER A 400 -14.29 -0.30 -6.82
CA SER A 400 -15.46 -0.70 -7.59
C SER A 400 -15.35 -0.23 -9.02
N GLN A 401 -15.43 -1.17 -9.96
CA GLN A 401 -15.42 -0.87 -11.38
C GLN A 401 -16.74 -0.27 -11.83
N TYR A 402 -16.67 0.61 -12.82
CA TYR A 402 -17.84 1.11 -13.53
C TYR A 402 -18.35 0.09 -14.57
N ASN A 403 -19.48 0.40 -15.19
CA ASN A 403 -20.07 -0.43 -16.23
C ASN A 403 -19.16 -0.44 -17.47
N PRO A 404 -18.54 -1.59 -17.83
CA PRO A 404 -17.62 -1.66 -18.96
C PRO A 404 -18.32 -1.31 -20.28
N SER A 405 -19.62 -1.58 -20.41
CA SER A 405 -20.39 -1.22 -21.61
C SER A 405 -20.50 0.28 -21.84
N LEU A 406 -20.41 1.10 -20.78
CA LEU A 406 -20.45 2.56 -20.87
C LEU A 406 -19.06 3.18 -21.00
N ILE A 407 -18.03 2.55 -20.44
CA ILE A 407 -16.65 3.06 -20.50
C ILE A 407 -16.02 2.78 -21.87
N ASP A 408 -16.18 1.56 -22.38
CA ASP A 408 -15.45 1.09 -23.55
C ASP A 408 -16.15 1.47 -24.87
N ASN A 409 -17.19 2.32 -24.85
CA ASN A 409 -17.95 2.75 -26.04
C ASN A 409 -18.34 1.59 -26.98
N ASN A 410 -18.71 0.42 -26.43
CA ASN A 410 -19.00 -0.80 -27.18
C ASN A 410 -17.85 -1.32 -28.08
N GLN A 411 -16.59 -1.00 -27.77
CA GLN A 411 -15.44 -1.59 -28.46
C GLN A 411 -15.43 -3.11 -28.26
N SER A 412 -15.58 -3.86 -29.35
CA SER A 412 -15.40 -5.31 -29.38
C SER A 412 -14.02 -5.67 -29.93
N PRO A 413 -13.28 -6.59 -29.31
CA PRO A 413 -13.64 -7.38 -28.12
C PRO A 413 -13.52 -6.60 -26.81
N PHE A 414 -14.41 -6.88 -25.84
CA PHE A 414 -14.28 -6.33 -24.49
C PHE A 414 -12.94 -6.74 -23.86
N PRO A 415 -12.29 -5.83 -23.10
CA PRO A 415 -11.05 -6.15 -22.42
C PRO A 415 -11.24 -7.32 -21.45
N SER A 416 -10.22 -8.17 -21.32
CA SER A 416 -10.20 -9.24 -20.32
C SER A 416 -10.27 -8.67 -18.90
N ILE A 417 -10.76 -9.45 -17.93
CA ILE A 417 -10.82 -9.03 -16.52
C ILE A 417 -9.47 -8.45 -16.07
N GLN A 418 -8.36 -9.11 -16.42
CA GLN A 418 -7.01 -8.65 -16.05
C GLN A 418 -6.67 -7.26 -16.59
N GLN A 419 -7.14 -6.92 -17.79
CA GLN A 419 -6.94 -5.58 -18.38
C GLN A 419 -7.84 -4.53 -17.72
N GLN A 420 -8.98 -4.95 -17.17
CA GLN A 420 -9.90 -4.06 -16.45
C GLN A 420 -9.45 -3.77 -15.00
N LEU A 421 -8.50 -4.51 -14.43
CA LEU A 421 -8.00 -4.31 -13.06
C LEU A 421 -7.06 -3.10 -12.94
N VAL A 422 -7.52 -1.94 -13.40
CA VAL A 422 -6.81 -0.67 -13.37
C VAL A 422 -7.47 0.29 -12.39
N ILE A 423 -6.66 1.03 -11.64
CA ILE A 423 -7.13 2.02 -10.66
C ILE A 423 -6.98 3.40 -11.29
N MET A 424 -8.06 3.84 -11.94
CA MET A 424 -8.11 5.12 -12.63
C MET A 424 -9.49 5.76 -12.45
N LYS A 425 -9.56 7.09 -12.58
CA LYS A 425 -10.77 7.88 -12.33
C LYS A 425 -11.95 7.52 -13.24
N ASP A 426 -11.63 7.06 -14.44
CA ASP A 426 -12.54 6.66 -15.51
C ASP A 426 -12.91 5.17 -15.47
N ALA A 427 -12.14 4.35 -14.75
CA ALA A 427 -12.37 2.91 -14.59
C ALA A 427 -13.22 2.54 -13.37
N GLY A 428 -13.27 3.39 -12.34
CA GLY A 428 -14.01 3.11 -11.12
C GLY A 428 -13.74 4.08 -9.98
N PHE A 429 -14.08 3.67 -8.76
CA PHE A 429 -13.94 4.47 -7.55
C PHE A 429 -13.68 3.63 -6.30
N TRP A 430 -13.07 4.23 -5.27
CA TRP A 430 -12.95 3.61 -3.95
C TRP A 430 -14.32 3.55 -3.26
N ARG A 431 -14.79 2.35 -2.90
CA ARG A 431 -16.09 2.17 -2.22
C ARG A 431 -15.97 2.44 -0.71
N ASP A 432 -15.79 3.69 -0.36
CA ASP A 432 -15.58 4.16 1.02
C ASP A 432 -16.82 4.06 1.93
N PHE A 433 -18.00 3.86 1.37
CA PHE A 433 -19.24 3.57 2.10
C PHE A 433 -19.50 2.07 2.36
N GLY A 434 -18.66 1.18 1.82
CA GLY A 434 -18.77 -0.27 2.02
C GLY A 434 -17.97 -0.76 3.23
N PHE A 435 -18.55 -1.64 4.03
CA PHE A 435 -17.89 -2.29 5.18
C PHE A 435 -17.95 -3.81 5.12
N GLY A 436 -18.44 -4.37 4.01
CA GLY A 436 -18.70 -5.79 3.87
C GLY A 436 -17.47 -6.69 3.81
N MET A 437 -16.34 -6.21 3.27
CA MET A 437 -15.11 -6.97 3.10
C MET A 437 -14.18 -6.70 4.28
N THR A 438 -13.86 -7.74 5.05
CA THR A 438 -13.08 -7.57 6.28
C THR A 438 -12.16 -8.77 6.51
N CYS A 439 -11.00 -8.50 7.09
CA CYS A 439 -10.02 -9.49 7.52
C CYS A 439 -9.88 -9.43 9.04
N GLN A 440 -10.33 -10.48 9.72
CA GLN A 440 -10.47 -10.46 11.17
C GLN A 440 -10.33 -11.84 11.78
N TYR A 441 -9.76 -11.94 12.98
CA TYR A 441 -9.68 -13.22 13.65
C TYR A 441 -11.05 -13.65 14.18
N ARG A 442 -11.32 -14.95 14.06
CA ARG A 442 -12.56 -15.56 14.55
C ARG A 442 -12.77 -15.27 16.04
N SER A 443 -11.72 -15.34 16.87
CA SER A 443 -11.81 -14.97 18.29
C SER A 443 -12.41 -13.60 18.48
N ASP A 444 -11.91 -12.61 17.73
CA ASP A 444 -12.26 -11.20 17.90
C ASP A 444 -13.69 -10.96 17.44
N PHE A 445 -14.05 -11.53 16.29
CA PHE A 445 -15.42 -11.50 15.76
C PHE A 445 -16.44 -12.05 16.77
N ILE A 446 -16.14 -13.18 17.40
CA ILE A 446 -17.02 -13.80 18.41
C ILE A 446 -17.06 -12.94 19.68
N ASN A 447 -15.92 -12.40 20.12
CA ASN A 447 -15.81 -11.59 21.34
C ASN A 447 -16.59 -10.28 21.27
N ILE A 448 -16.67 -9.64 20.09
CA ILE A 448 -17.52 -8.44 19.90
C ILE A 448 -19.00 -8.77 19.68
N GLY A 449 -19.38 -10.06 19.73
CA GLY A 449 -20.76 -10.52 19.60
C GLY A 449 -21.24 -10.79 18.17
N GLY A 450 -20.36 -10.80 17.16
CA GLY A 450 -20.69 -11.16 15.77
C GLY A 450 -21.78 -10.30 15.12
N PHE A 451 -22.49 -10.86 14.14
CA PHE A 451 -23.66 -10.21 13.55
C PHE A 451 -24.88 -10.30 14.46
N ASP A 452 -25.78 -9.32 14.36
CA ASP A 452 -27.09 -9.44 15.00
C ASP A 452 -27.93 -10.53 14.31
N ARG A 453 -28.40 -11.50 15.11
CA ARG A 453 -29.13 -12.68 14.64
C ARG A 453 -30.58 -12.35 14.27
N ASN A 454 -31.07 -11.19 14.69
CA ASN A 454 -32.46 -10.76 14.46
C ASN A 454 -32.60 -9.85 13.23
N THR A 455 -31.48 -9.37 12.66
CA THR A 455 -31.52 -8.53 11.45
C THR A 455 -31.92 -9.38 10.25
N LYS A 456 -33.16 -9.21 9.77
CA LYS A 456 -33.66 -9.82 8.54
C LYS A 456 -33.58 -8.82 7.38
N GLY A 457 -33.23 -9.30 6.20
CA GLY A 457 -33.12 -8.51 4.97
C GLY A 457 -31.71 -7.98 4.67
N TRP A 458 -31.61 -7.12 3.65
CA TRP A 458 -30.36 -6.57 3.13
C TRP A 458 -30.06 -5.17 3.69
N GLY A 459 -28.79 -4.90 3.99
CA GLY A 459 -28.24 -3.59 4.30
C GLY A 459 -28.00 -3.32 5.79
N LEU A 460 -27.00 -2.47 6.07
CA LEU A 460 -26.54 -2.00 7.39
C LEU A 460 -25.89 -3.04 8.29
N GLU A 461 -25.90 -4.34 7.95
CA GLU A 461 -25.32 -5.36 8.80
C GLU A 461 -23.80 -5.21 8.93
N ASP A 462 -23.16 -4.76 7.86
CA ASP A 462 -21.73 -4.49 7.77
C ASP A 462 -21.35 -3.23 8.56
N VAL A 463 -22.15 -2.16 8.46
CA VAL A 463 -22.01 -0.94 9.27
C VAL A 463 -22.16 -1.25 10.76
N HIS A 464 -23.15 -2.06 11.14
CA HIS A 464 -23.35 -2.45 12.54
C HIS A 464 -22.16 -3.26 13.07
N LEU A 465 -21.64 -4.22 12.30
CA LEU A 465 -20.44 -4.95 12.69
C LEU A 465 -19.23 -4.03 12.83
N TYR A 466 -19.05 -3.10 11.89
CA TYR A 466 -17.98 -2.11 11.92
C TYR A 466 -18.05 -1.24 13.19
N ARG A 467 -19.24 -0.72 13.53
CA ARG A 467 -19.46 0.06 14.76
C ARG A 467 -19.13 -0.74 16.03
N LYS A 468 -19.42 -2.05 16.07
CA LYS A 468 -19.02 -2.92 17.20
C LYS A 468 -17.51 -2.98 17.36
N TYR A 469 -16.75 -3.04 16.27
CA TYR A 469 -15.28 -2.97 16.34
C TYR A 469 -14.80 -1.60 16.83
N LEU A 470 -15.39 -0.50 16.35
CA LEU A 470 -15.08 0.86 16.81
C LEU A 470 -15.36 1.09 18.30
N HIS A 471 -16.33 0.37 18.88
CA HIS A 471 -16.65 0.44 20.32
C HIS A 471 -15.77 -0.50 21.18
N SER A 472 -14.97 -1.35 20.54
CA SER A 472 -14.04 -2.27 21.18
C SER A 472 -12.68 -1.61 21.47
N LYS A 473 -11.69 -2.39 21.94
CA LYS A 473 -10.30 -1.93 22.10
C LYS A 473 -9.41 -2.28 20.90
N LEU A 474 -9.99 -2.90 19.87
CA LEU A 474 -9.29 -3.31 18.66
C LEU A 474 -9.07 -2.10 17.77
N MET A 475 -7.85 -1.98 17.24
CA MET A 475 -7.53 -0.96 16.25
C MET A 475 -8.13 -1.36 14.91
N VAL A 476 -8.88 -0.45 14.30
CA VAL A 476 -9.48 -0.66 12.98
C VAL A 476 -8.57 -0.07 11.91
N ILE A 477 -7.92 -0.95 11.14
CA ILE A 477 -7.11 -0.56 9.99
C ILE A 477 -8.04 -0.45 8.78
N ARG A 478 -8.50 0.76 8.47
CA ARG A 478 -9.30 1.05 7.26
C ARG A 478 -8.43 1.74 6.22
N SER A 479 -8.16 1.11 5.08
CA SER A 479 -7.33 1.68 4.01
C SER A 479 -7.74 1.23 2.61
N PRO A 480 -7.50 2.03 1.57
CA PRO A 480 -7.59 1.58 0.18
C PRO A 480 -6.72 0.36 -0.08
N SER A 481 -7.27 -0.63 -0.78
CA SER A 481 -6.57 -1.85 -1.15
C SER A 481 -6.49 -1.97 -2.67
N ARG A 482 -5.31 -1.69 -3.24
CA ARG A 482 -5.04 -1.75 -4.70
C ARG A 482 -5.17 -3.15 -5.33
N SER A 483 -5.36 -4.16 -4.50
CA SER A 483 -5.37 -5.57 -4.87
C SER A 483 -6.74 -6.22 -4.66
N LEU A 484 -7.77 -5.40 -4.42
CA LEU A 484 -9.13 -5.83 -4.15
C LEU A 484 -10.11 -5.04 -5.01
N PHE A 485 -10.83 -5.73 -5.88
CA PHE A 485 -11.76 -5.15 -6.85
C PHE A 485 -13.15 -5.73 -6.67
N HIS A 486 -14.17 -4.90 -6.80
CA HIS A 486 -15.54 -5.34 -7.00
C HIS A 486 -15.84 -5.24 -8.48
N LEU A 487 -16.02 -6.40 -9.12
CA LEU A 487 -16.33 -6.44 -10.54
C LEU A 487 -17.72 -5.83 -10.76
N TRP A 488 -17.88 -5.04 -11.82
CA TRP A 488 -19.18 -4.49 -12.14
C TRP A 488 -20.16 -5.62 -12.46
N HIS A 489 -21.37 -5.51 -11.94
CA HIS A 489 -22.49 -6.32 -12.33
C HIS A 489 -23.74 -5.46 -12.24
N GLU A 490 -24.76 -5.80 -13.02
CA GLU A 490 -26.02 -5.10 -12.95
C GLU A 490 -26.63 -5.23 -11.55
N LYS A 491 -27.11 -4.11 -11.02
CA LYS A 491 -27.82 -4.06 -9.75
C LYS A 491 -29.32 -3.99 -9.98
N GLN A 492 -30.05 -4.94 -9.40
CA GLN A 492 -31.51 -4.96 -9.38
C GLN A 492 -31.99 -4.34 -8.05
N CYS A 493 -32.80 -3.29 -8.15
CA CYS A 493 -33.42 -2.63 -7.00
C CYS A 493 -34.91 -2.96 -7.04
N ALA A 494 -35.34 -3.91 -6.19
CA ALA A 494 -36.72 -4.39 -6.17
C ALA A 494 -37.69 -3.30 -5.67
N ASP A 495 -38.88 -3.25 -6.27
CA ASP A 495 -39.90 -2.23 -5.96
C ASP A 495 -40.49 -2.39 -4.56
N GLU A 496 -40.42 -3.60 -3.98
CA GLU A 496 -40.91 -3.89 -2.63
C GLU A 496 -39.95 -3.43 -1.52
N LEU A 497 -38.78 -2.87 -1.87
CA LEU A 497 -37.85 -2.32 -0.89
C LEU A 497 -38.46 -1.10 -0.19
N GLN A 498 -38.19 -0.97 1.12
CA GLN A 498 -38.51 0.25 1.85
C GLN A 498 -37.85 1.48 1.20
N PRO A 499 -38.47 2.67 1.25
CA PRO A 499 -38.01 3.86 0.53
C PRO A 499 -36.53 4.19 0.72
N ASP A 500 -36.03 4.11 1.96
CA ASP A 500 -34.61 4.37 2.27
C ASP A 500 -33.68 3.34 1.63
N LYS A 501 -34.05 2.05 1.68
CA LYS A 501 -33.27 0.96 1.06
C LYS A 501 -33.28 1.05 -0.45
N TYR A 502 -34.42 1.37 -1.04
CA TYR A 502 -34.55 1.59 -2.48
C TYR A 502 -33.67 2.76 -2.92
N LYS A 503 -33.73 3.90 -2.21
CA LYS A 503 -32.87 5.07 -2.47
C LYS A 503 -31.39 4.72 -2.39
N MET A 504 -30.95 4.00 -1.34
CA MET A 504 -29.57 3.54 -1.21
C MET A 504 -29.16 2.59 -2.35
N CYS A 505 -30.05 1.69 -2.76
CA CYS A 505 -29.83 0.78 -3.88
C CYS A 505 -29.61 1.57 -5.18
N MET A 506 -30.51 2.49 -5.49
CA MET A 506 -30.47 3.34 -6.69
C MET A 506 -29.25 4.27 -6.71
N GLN A 507 -28.89 4.87 -5.58
CA GLN A 507 -27.66 5.66 -5.45
C GLN A 507 -26.42 4.82 -5.76
N THR A 508 -26.35 3.61 -5.21
CA THR A 508 -25.24 2.70 -5.50
C THR A 508 -25.20 2.29 -6.97
N LYS A 509 -26.37 2.03 -7.57
CA LYS A 509 -26.50 1.68 -8.99
C LYS A 509 -25.97 2.83 -9.86
N ALA A 510 -26.51 4.04 -9.67
CA ALA A 510 -26.11 5.23 -10.40
C ALA A 510 -24.60 5.53 -10.30
N MET A 511 -24.02 5.42 -9.10
CA MET A 511 -22.58 5.60 -8.92
C MET A 511 -21.73 4.51 -9.58
N SER A 512 -22.28 3.34 -9.88
CA SER A 512 -21.52 2.23 -10.48
C SER A 512 -21.61 2.22 -12.01
N GLU A 513 -22.36 3.14 -12.63
CA GLU A 513 -22.51 3.15 -14.09
C GLU A 513 -21.29 3.74 -14.79
N ALA A 514 -20.87 4.95 -14.44
CA ALA A 514 -19.72 5.60 -15.06
C ALA A 514 -19.22 6.78 -14.21
N SER A 515 -18.04 7.31 -14.59
CA SER A 515 -17.52 8.55 -14.00
C SER A 515 -18.44 9.73 -14.33
N HIS A 516 -18.39 10.78 -13.51
CA HIS A 516 -19.17 12.00 -13.76
C HIS A 516 -18.88 12.62 -15.13
N GLY A 517 -17.62 12.55 -15.60
CA GLY A 517 -17.23 13.04 -16.92
C GLY A 517 -17.87 12.22 -18.05
N HIS A 518 -17.77 10.89 -17.99
CA HIS A 518 -18.37 9.99 -18.97
C HIS A 518 -19.90 10.10 -19.03
N LEU A 519 -20.57 10.23 -17.88
CA LEU A 519 -22.02 10.48 -17.87
C LEU A 519 -22.37 11.83 -18.52
N GLY A 520 -21.54 12.86 -18.33
CA GLY A 520 -21.69 14.14 -19.03
C GLY A 520 -21.53 13.98 -20.54
N GLU A 521 -20.52 13.25 -21.02
CA GLU A 521 -20.33 12.96 -22.44
C GLU A 521 -21.50 12.20 -23.06
N LEU A 522 -22.05 11.22 -22.33
CA LEU A 522 -23.26 10.49 -22.74
C LEU A 522 -24.48 11.42 -22.80
N PHE A 523 -24.63 12.32 -21.83
CA PHE A 523 -25.73 13.29 -21.80
C PHE A 523 -25.65 14.31 -22.95
N PHE A 524 -24.46 14.81 -23.26
CA PHE A 524 -24.22 15.80 -24.32
C PHE A 524 -23.87 15.19 -25.69
N THR A 525 -24.11 13.88 -25.90
CA THR A 525 -23.71 13.18 -27.12
C THR A 525 -24.27 13.83 -28.40
N GLN A 526 -25.51 14.29 -28.39
CA GLN A 526 -26.12 14.96 -29.54
C GLN A 526 -25.39 16.27 -29.89
N GLU A 527 -25.13 17.13 -28.90
CA GLU A 527 -24.41 18.40 -29.11
C GLU A 527 -22.98 18.17 -29.63
N ILE A 528 -22.30 17.14 -29.11
CA ILE A 528 -20.98 16.72 -29.56
C ILE A 528 -21.03 16.27 -31.03
N GLN A 529 -22.00 15.44 -31.41
CA GLN A 529 -22.17 14.97 -32.78
C GLN A 529 -22.45 16.13 -33.76
N GLU A 530 -23.39 17.02 -33.41
CA GLU A 530 -23.70 18.22 -34.20
C GLU A 530 -22.49 19.14 -34.37
N HIS A 531 -21.62 19.25 -33.36
CA HIS A 531 -20.36 19.99 -33.47
C HIS A 531 -19.37 19.31 -34.43
N LEU A 532 -19.19 17.99 -34.30
CA LEU A 532 -18.28 17.21 -35.16
C LEU A 532 -18.71 17.22 -36.62
N GLU A 533 -20.01 17.14 -36.90
CA GLU A 533 -20.55 17.25 -38.27
C GLU A 533 -20.29 18.63 -38.87
N ARG A 534 -20.51 19.71 -38.10
CA ARG A 534 -20.16 21.07 -38.52
C ARG A 534 -18.67 21.23 -38.82
N GLN A 535 -17.79 20.65 -38.00
CA GLN A 535 -16.36 20.68 -38.26
C GLN A 535 -15.98 19.93 -39.54
N LYS A 536 -16.58 18.76 -39.81
CA LYS A 536 -16.34 18.01 -41.05
C LYS A 536 -16.72 18.83 -42.28
N LEU A 537 -17.90 19.45 -42.27
CA LEU A 537 -18.36 20.31 -43.36
C LEU A 537 -17.41 21.51 -43.60
N LEU A 538 -16.86 22.10 -42.53
CA LEU A 538 -15.89 23.21 -42.63
C LEU A 538 -14.53 22.75 -43.18
N ASN A 539 -14.06 21.56 -42.79
CA ASN A 539 -12.81 21.01 -43.28
C ASN A 539 -12.90 20.56 -44.75
N ASP A 540 -13.99 19.92 -45.15
CA ASP A 540 -14.20 19.48 -46.54
C ASP A 540 -14.31 20.68 -47.50
N SER A 541 -14.93 21.78 -47.05
CA SER A 541 -15.02 23.02 -47.83
C SER A 541 -13.69 23.80 -47.89
N SER A 542 -12.76 23.54 -46.98
CA SER A 542 -11.40 24.09 -47.03
C SER A 542 -10.45 23.33 -47.97
N HIS A 543 -10.71 22.04 -48.25
CA HIS A 543 -9.96 21.24 -49.21
C HIS A 543 -10.41 21.43 -50.68
N LEU A 544 -11.57 22.06 -50.89
CA LEU A 544 -12.12 22.40 -52.21
C LEU A 544 -11.72 23.81 -52.69
N ARG A 545 -10.94 24.56 -51.91
CA ARG A 545 -10.42 25.89 -52.27
C ARG A 545 -8.97 25.89 -52.69
#